data_AF-A0A8H7AZE3-F1
#
_entry.id   AF-A0A8H7AZE3-F1
#
_cell.length_a   1.000
_cell.length_b   1.000
_cell.length_c   1.000
_cell.angle_alpha   90.00
_cell.angle_beta   90.00
_cell.angle_gamma   90.00
#
_symmetry.space_group_name_H-M   'P 1'
#
loop_
_entity.id
_entity.type
_entity.pdbx_description
1 polymer ?
#
loop_
_entity_poly.entity_id
_entity_poly.type
_entity_poly.pdbx_seq_one_letter_code
_entity_poly.pdbx_strand_id
1 'polypeptide(L)'
;MYYIWIDALCIIQDDEEDWNHEAVRMTEIYLNSYLNISADASCDGAGGLFRWRNPIACQSFIVPHWKGDSQRCASVFYTDRWFRDIQSSPLSKRAWTVQEMFLAPRVLHFAAEEVHWECMELCTTESLPTLFNIIPDSDSIILKSSLRHDLPEQDKARVLYDA
;
A
#
# COMPACT_ATOMS: atom_id res chain seq x y z
N MET A 1 -12.26 20.56 7.66
CA MET A 1 -13.39 19.70 7.24
C MET A 1 -12.94 18.27 7.43
N TYR A 2 -13.62 17.50 8.29
CA TYR A 2 -13.33 16.09 8.56
C TYR A 2 -14.51 15.27 8.07
N TYR A 3 -14.42 14.75 6.85
CA TYR A 3 -15.44 13.86 6.29
C TYR A 3 -14.82 12.51 6.02
N ILE A 4 -15.63 11.48 6.14
CA ILE A 4 -15.32 10.12 5.70
C ILE A 4 -16.29 9.78 4.58
N TRP A 5 -15.77 9.24 3.49
CA TRP A 5 -16.58 8.74 2.38
C TRP A 5 -16.46 7.22 2.34
N ILE A 6 -17.60 6.55 2.34
CA ILE A 6 -17.71 5.09 2.27
C ILE A 6 -18.83 4.84 1.26
N ASP A 7 -18.53 4.15 0.17
CA ASP A 7 -19.47 3.86 -0.93
C ASP A 7 -20.84 3.38 -0.43
N ALA A 8 -20.85 2.40 0.48
CA ALA A 8 -22.06 1.81 1.05
C ALA A 8 -22.90 2.76 1.92
N LEU A 9 -22.33 3.90 2.35
CA LEU A 9 -23.03 4.90 3.17
C LEU A 9 -23.32 6.20 2.42
N CYS A 10 -22.50 6.52 1.40
CA CYS A 10 -22.56 7.77 0.67
C CYS A 10 -23.28 7.65 -0.67
N ILE A 11 -23.50 6.44 -1.16
CA ILE A 11 -24.29 6.14 -2.36
C ILE A 11 -25.59 5.47 -1.91
N ILE A 12 -26.73 5.97 -2.39
CA ILE A 12 -28.03 5.37 -2.15
C ILE A 12 -28.10 4.06 -2.93
N GLN A 13 -28.28 2.96 -2.19
CA GLN A 13 -28.38 1.64 -2.80
C GLN A 13 -29.71 1.50 -3.54
N ASP A 14 -29.69 0.75 -4.65
CA ASP A 14 -30.85 0.54 -5.54
C ASP A 14 -31.42 1.83 -6.20
N ASP A 15 -30.65 2.91 -6.22
CA ASP A 15 -30.96 4.16 -6.93
C ASP A 15 -29.97 4.38 -8.07
N GLU A 16 -30.44 4.17 -9.32
CA GLU A 16 -29.60 4.31 -10.51
C GLU A 16 -29.20 5.76 -10.79
N GLU A 17 -30.04 6.74 -10.41
CA GLU A 17 -29.74 8.16 -10.63
C GLU A 17 -28.64 8.63 -9.67
N ASP A 18 -28.76 8.28 -8.38
CA ASP A 18 -27.74 8.58 -7.38
C ASP A 18 -26.43 7.83 -7.67
N TRP A 19 -26.50 6.55 -8.05
CA TRP A 19 -25.33 5.78 -8.45
C TRP A 19 -24.58 6.44 -9.62
N ASN A 20 -25.30 6.86 -10.66
CA ASN A 20 -24.68 7.54 -11.80
C ASN A 20 -24.05 8.89 -11.39
N HIS A 21 -24.68 9.60 -10.45
CA HIS A 21 -24.15 10.85 -9.93
C HIS A 21 -22.85 10.65 -9.14
N GLU A 22 -22.84 9.71 -8.20
CA GLU A 22 -21.71 9.46 -7.31
C GLU A 22 -20.56 8.71 -8.00
N ALA A 23 -20.85 7.76 -8.91
CA ALA A 23 -19.84 7.01 -9.64
C ALA A 23 -18.91 7.93 -10.46
N VAL A 24 -19.46 8.99 -11.06
CA VAL A 24 -18.66 10.00 -11.78
C VAL A 24 -17.75 10.79 -10.84
N ARG A 25 -18.19 11.00 -9.59
CA ARG A 25 -17.46 11.77 -8.57
C ARG A 25 -16.39 10.96 -7.85
N MET A 26 -16.44 9.63 -7.88
CA MET A 26 -15.46 8.74 -7.20
C MET A 26 -14.01 9.12 -7.51
N THR A 27 -13.71 9.47 -8.77
CA THR A 27 -12.37 9.91 -9.16
C THR A 27 -11.94 11.15 -8.38
N GLU A 28 -12.79 12.17 -8.32
CA GLU A 28 -12.50 13.41 -7.58
C GLU A 28 -12.41 13.17 -6.07
N ILE A 29 -13.25 12.29 -5.54
CA ILE A 29 -13.27 11.94 -4.12
C ILE A 29 -11.94 11.29 -3.72
N TYR A 30 -11.51 10.26 -4.43
CA TYR A 30 -10.23 9.61 -4.13
C TYR A 30 -9.05 10.56 -4.34
N LEU A 31 -9.00 11.28 -5.46
CA LEU A 31 -7.91 12.19 -5.79
C LEU A 31 -7.72 13.32 -4.76
N ASN A 32 -8.82 13.84 -4.22
CA ASN A 32 -8.80 14.94 -3.24
C ASN A 32 -8.91 14.47 -1.78
N SER A 33 -8.95 13.15 -1.55
CA SER A 33 -8.93 12.60 -0.20
C SER A 33 -7.59 12.90 0.49
N TYR A 34 -7.64 13.15 1.80
CA TYR A 34 -6.40 13.34 2.58
C TYR A 34 -5.65 12.01 2.77
N LEU A 35 -6.42 10.95 3.04
CA LEU A 35 -5.98 9.59 3.31
C LEU A 35 -7.09 8.64 2.88
N ASN A 36 -6.74 7.62 2.11
CA ASN A 36 -7.58 6.46 1.90
C ASN A 36 -7.18 5.35 2.87
N ILE A 37 -8.16 4.63 3.42
CA ILE A 37 -7.93 3.48 4.32
C ILE A 37 -8.42 2.23 3.59
N SER A 38 -7.49 1.33 3.30
CA SER A 38 -7.77 0.11 2.55
C SER A 38 -7.87 -1.09 3.48
N ALA A 39 -8.87 -1.95 3.25
CA ALA A 39 -9.10 -3.19 3.99
C ALA A 39 -8.62 -4.40 3.17
N ASP A 40 -7.33 -4.42 2.81
CA ASP A 40 -6.78 -5.36 1.82
C ASP A 40 -7.01 -6.82 2.18
N ALA A 41 -6.94 -7.17 3.46
CA ALA A 41 -7.13 -8.53 3.95
C ALA A 41 -8.60 -9.02 3.96
N SER A 42 -9.56 -8.15 3.65
CA SER A 42 -11.00 -8.44 3.72
C SER A 42 -11.58 -8.76 2.36
N CYS A 43 -12.32 -9.87 2.27
CA CYS A 43 -13.05 -10.22 1.05
C CYS A 43 -14.29 -9.34 0.83
N ASP A 44 -14.86 -8.79 1.91
CA ASP A 44 -16.08 -7.99 1.91
C ASP A 44 -16.12 -7.04 3.12
N GLY A 45 -17.20 -6.25 3.23
CA GLY A 45 -17.39 -5.30 4.32
C GLY A 45 -17.55 -5.92 5.72
N ALA A 46 -17.81 -7.23 5.83
CA ALA A 46 -17.94 -7.90 7.13
C ALA A 46 -16.58 -8.29 7.74
N GLY A 47 -15.53 -8.39 6.92
CA GLY A 47 -14.19 -8.77 7.37
C GLY A 47 -13.45 -7.71 8.21
N GLY A 48 -13.82 -6.43 8.11
CA GLY A 48 -13.21 -5.33 8.87
C GLY A 48 -11.73 -5.05 8.52
N LEU A 49 -11.08 -4.18 9.31
CA LEU A 49 -9.69 -3.79 9.06
C LEU A 49 -8.66 -4.66 9.81
N PHE A 50 -8.95 -5.01 11.06
CA PHE A 50 -7.95 -5.60 11.93
C PHE A 50 -7.81 -7.11 11.73
N ARG A 51 -6.58 -7.58 11.85
CA ARG A 51 -6.23 -9.01 11.84
C ARG A 51 -5.47 -9.36 13.10
N TRP A 52 -5.72 -10.55 13.62
CA TRP A 52 -4.85 -11.13 14.65
C TRP A 52 -3.55 -11.54 13.99
N ARG A 53 -2.42 -11.09 14.55
CA ARG A 53 -1.09 -11.22 13.96
C ARG A 53 -0.07 -11.45 15.06
N ASN A 54 1.00 -12.19 14.77
CA ASN A 54 2.14 -12.31 15.68
C ASN A 54 3.07 -11.10 15.49
N PRO A 55 3.23 -10.19 16.47
CA PRO A 55 4.06 -9.01 16.30
C PRO A 55 5.53 -9.33 16.01
N ILE A 56 6.02 -10.47 16.54
CA ILE A 56 7.40 -10.93 16.32
C ILE A 56 7.62 -11.28 14.84
N ALA A 57 6.59 -11.81 14.17
CA ALA A 57 6.69 -12.14 12.76
C ALA A 57 6.85 -10.90 11.86
N CYS A 58 6.50 -9.70 12.35
CA CYS A 58 6.68 -8.44 11.63
C CYS A 58 8.00 -7.74 12.00
N GLN A 59 8.77 -8.27 12.95
CA GLN A 59 10.01 -7.62 13.37
C GLN A 59 11.17 -7.99 12.43
N SER A 60 11.96 -6.99 12.05
CA SER A 60 13.24 -7.26 11.42
C SER A 60 14.22 -7.89 12.42
N PHE A 61 15.07 -8.80 11.94
CA PHE A 61 16.05 -9.46 12.77
C PHE A 61 17.44 -8.93 12.48
N ILE A 62 18.19 -8.61 13.55
CA ILE A 62 19.55 -8.10 13.44
C ILE A 62 20.50 -9.30 13.47
N VAL A 63 21.24 -9.49 12.39
CA VAL A 63 22.25 -10.53 12.27
C VAL A 63 23.66 -9.93 12.25
N PRO A 64 24.64 -10.55 12.91
CA PRO A 64 26.02 -10.16 12.75
C PRO A 64 26.49 -10.48 11.33
N HIS A 65 27.15 -9.52 10.69
CA HIS A 65 27.76 -9.66 9.37
C HIS A 65 29.24 -9.25 9.46
N TRP A 66 30.12 -10.10 8.94
CA TRP A 66 31.56 -9.86 8.96
C TRP A 66 32.03 -9.40 7.58
N LYS A 67 32.72 -8.25 7.54
CA LYS A 67 33.42 -7.76 6.33
C LYS A 67 34.91 -7.64 6.66
N GLY A 68 35.68 -8.67 6.32
CA GLY A 68 37.05 -8.84 6.82
C GLY A 68 37.05 -9.03 8.34
N ASP A 69 37.97 -8.35 9.03
CA ASP A 69 38.10 -8.42 10.50
C ASP A 69 37.09 -7.55 11.26
N SER A 70 36.26 -6.77 10.56
CA SER A 70 35.27 -5.88 11.17
C SER A 70 33.89 -6.52 11.25
N GLN A 71 33.33 -6.62 12.46
CA GLN A 71 31.95 -7.02 12.69
C GLN A 71 31.01 -5.83 12.51
N ARG A 72 29.94 -6.04 11.73
CA ARG A 72 28.80 -5.13 11.55
C ARG A 72 27.52 -5.87 11.91
N CYS A 73 26.43 -5.10 12.06
CA CYS A 73 25.09 -5.63 12.20
C CYS A 73 24.32 -5.34 10.90
N ALA A 74 23.60 -6.33 10.38
CA ALA A 74 22.69 -6.18 9.27
C ALA A 74 21.26 -6.45 9.75
N SER A 75 20.31 -5.66 9.29
CA SER A 75 18.89 -5.94 9.49
C SER A 75 18.39 -6.80 8.34
N VAL A 76 17.69 -7.89 8.65
CA VAL A 76 17.09 -8.77 7.67
C VAL A 76 15.58 -8.75 7.85
N PHE A 77 14.89 -8.70 6.72
CA PHE A 77 13.45 -8.57 6.63
C PHE A 77 12.98 -9.25 5.34
N TYR A 78 11.67 -9.53 5.26
CA TYR A 78 11.06 -10.11 4.07
C TYR A 78 10.72 -9.00 3.07
N THR A 79 11.29 -9.07 1.87
CA THR A 79 11.07 -8.09 0.80
C THR A 79 9.80 -8.35 0.01
N ASP A 80 9.29 -9.58 -0.03
CA ASP A 80 8.14 -9.95 -0.88
C ASP A 80 6.76 -9.63 -0.28
N ARG A 81 6.72 -9.03 0.92
CA ARG A 81 5.47 -8.79 1.65
C ARG A 81 4.50 -7.92 0.87
N TRP A 82 4.96 -6.87 0.20
CA TRP A 82 4.08 -6.00 -0.59
C TRP A 82 3.26 -6.78 -1.63
N PHE A 83 3.92 -7.67 -2.38
CA PHE A 83 3.24 -8.49 -3.38
C PHE A 83 2.19 -9.40 -2.73
N ARG A 84 2.54 -10.07 -1.62
CA ARG A 84 1.63 -10.98 -0.91
C ARG A 84 0.45 -10.22 -0.30
N ASP A 85 0.72 -9.15 0.41
CA ASP A 85 -0.25 -8.43 1.25
C ASP A 85 -1.16 -7.51 0.45
N ILE A 86 -0.65 -6.87 -0.61
CA ILE A 86 -1.38 -5.85 -1.37
C ILE A 86 -1.76 -6.39 -2.75
N GLN A 87 -0.80 -6.81 -3.58
CA GLN A 87 -1.09 -7.19 -4.97
C GLN A 87 -1.90 -8.49 -5.07
N SER A 88 -1.68 -9.45 -4.18
CA SER A 88 -2.41 -10.72 -4.16
C SER A 88 -3.65 -10.71 -3.25
N SER A 89 -3.94 -9.55 -2.64
CA SER A 89 -4.99 -9.38 -1.64
C SER A 89 -6.39 -9.70 -2.19
N PRO A 90 -7.35 -10.06 -1.32
CA PRO A 90 -8.75 -10.13 -1.71
C PRO A 90 -9.26 -8.84 -2.37
N LEU A 91 -8.85 -7.68 -1.84
CA LEU A 91 -9.32 -6.39 -2.34
C LEU A 91 -8.81 -6.11 -3.76
N SER A 92 -7.53 -6.40 -4.06
CA SER A 92 -6.92 -6.14 -5.38
C SER A 92 -7.58 -6.89 -6.54
N LYS A 93 -8.35 -7.95 -6.23
CA LYS A 93 -9.08 -8.77 -7.21
C LYS A 93 -10.42 -8.17 -7.63
N ARG A 94 -10.87 -7.07 -7.00
CA ARG A 94 -12.11 -6.38 -7.35
C ARG A 94 -11.88 -5.50 -8.60
N ALA A 95 -12.94 -5.27 -9.37
CA ALA A 95 -12.84 -4.49 -10.61
C ALA A 95 -12.55 -2.99 -10.35
N TRP A 96 -13.04 -2.44 -9.25
CA TRP A 96 -13.00 -1.01 -8.94
C TRP A 96 -11.72 -0.56 -8.22
N THR A 97 -10.90 -1.51 -7.78
CA THR A 97 -9.76 -1.27 -6.88
C THR A 97 -8.69 -0.36 -7.46
N VAL A 98 -8.58 -0.25 -8.79
CA VAL A 98 -7.62 0.66 -9.42
C VAL A 98 -7.89 2.11 -9.02
N GLN A 99 -9.17 2.54 -9.01
CA GLN A 99 -9.52 3.91 -8.63
C GLN A 99 -9.22 4.16 -7.15
N GLU A 100 -9.60 3.22 -6.30
CA GLU A 100 -9.45 3.30 -4.84
C GLU A 100 -7.98 3.31 -4.42
N MET A 101 -7.18 2.44 -5.05
CA MET A 101 -5.78 2.31 -4.72
C MET A 101 -4.96 3.40 -5.37
N PHE A 102 -5.07 3.69 -6.68
CA PHE A 102 -4.08 4.55 -7.36
C PHE A 102 -4.38 6.05 -7.35
N LEU A 103 -5.64 6.47 -7.23
CA LEU A 103 -5.98 7.90 -7.29
C LEU A 103 -5.72 8.63 -5.97
N ALA A 104 -5.87 7.93 -4.84
CA ALA A 104 -5.66 8.53 -3.53
C ALA A 104 -4.19 8.96 -3.33
N PRO A 105 -3.89 10.20 -2.91
CA PRO A 105 -2.50 10.64 -2.70
C PRO A 105 -1.74 9.86 -1.63
N ARG A 106 -2.48 9.28 -0.66
CA ARG A 106 -1.97 8.49 0.47
C ARG A 106 -2.94 7.35 0.74
N VAL A 107 -2.43 6.15 0.94
CA VAL A 107 -3.21 4.97 1.33
C VAL A 107 -2.55 4.32 2.54
N LEU A 108 -3.36 4.03 3.55
CA LEU A 108 -3.00 3.15 4.66
C LEU A 108 -3.68 1.81 4.43
N HIS A 109 -2.88 0.80 4.10
CA HIS A 109 -3.30 -0.53 3.74
C HIS A 109 -3.32 -1.44 4.97
N PHE A 110 -4.50 -1.96 5.33
CA PHE A 110 -4.65 -2.97 6.37
C PHE A 110 -4.63 -4.36 5.76
N ALA A 111 -3.43 -4.91 5.62
CA ALA A 111 -3.21 -6.23 5.03
C ALA A 111 -3.17 -7.35 6.07
N ALA A 112 -2.93 -8.57 5.59
CA ALA A 112 -3.04 -9.78 6.40
C ALA A 112 -1.89 -9.90 7.41
N GLU A 113 -0.67 -9.56 7.01
CA GLU A 113 0.53 -9.68 7.86
C GLU A 113 0.96 -8.36 8.50
N GLU A 114 0.85 -7.24 7.79
CA GLU A 114 1.15 -5.92 8.36
C GLU A 114 0.34 -4.76 7.77
N VAL A 115 0.45 -3.60 8.40
CA VAL A 115 -0.04 -2.34 7.83
C VAL A 115 1.05 -1.77 6.92
N HIS A 116 0.63 -1.38 5.72
CA HIS A 116 1.50 -0.73 4.74
C HIS A 116 1.06 0.71 4.54
N TRP A 117 2.02 1.59 4.34
CA TRP A 117 1.79 2.99 3.98
C TRP A 117 2.30 3.23 2.57
N GLU A 118 1.49 3.90 1.76
CA GLU A 118 1.88 4.30 0.42
C GLU A 118 1.46 5.74 0.15
N CYS A 119 2.37 6.54 -0.39
CA CYS A 119 2.06 7.83 -0.97
C CYS A 119 2.82 8.05 -2.28
N MET A 120 2.70 9.24 -2.86
CA MET A 120 3.39 9.61 -4.11
C MET A 120 4.92 9.68 -3.99
N GLU A 121 5.48 9.53 -2.79
CA GLU A 121 6.91 9.69 -2.52
C GLU A 121 7.55 8.44 -1.96
N LEU A 122 6.82 7.69 -1.15
CA LEU A 122 7.37 6.56 -0.42
C LEU A 122 6.33 5.47 -0.19
N CYS A 123 6.85 4.26 -0.05
CA CYS A 123 6.15 3.09 0.44
C CYS A 123 6.92 2.55 1.65
N THR A 124 6.24 2.30 2.76
CA THR A 124 6.81 1.77 4.01
C THR A 124 5.84 0.80 4.67
N THR A 125 6.33 0.08 5.67
CA THR A 125 5.57 -0.98 6.36
C THR A 125 5.75 -0.85 7.87
N GLU A 126 4.93 -1.56 8.67
CA GLU A 126 5.13 -1.66 10.12
C GLU A 126 6.54 -2.20 10.47
N SER A 127 7.03 -3.14 9.68
CA SER A 127 8.35 -3.79 9.83
C SER A 127 9.51 -2.88 9.43
N LEU A 128 9.28 -1.91 8.53
CA LEU A 128 10.29 -1.01 7.96
C LEU A 128 9.77 0.45 7.94
N PRO A 129 9.52 1.07 9.10
CA PRO A 129 8.87 2.39 9.15
C PRO A 129 9.77 3.54 8.69
N THR A 130 11.10 3.35 8.73
CA THR A 130 12.11 4.39 8.43
C THR A 130 13.10 3.99 7.35
N LEU A 131 13.03 2.77 6.83
CA LEU A 131 13.94 2.28 5.79
C LEU A 131 13.37 2.64 4.43
N PHE A 132 13.95 3.70 3.86
CA PHE A 132 13.58 4.27 2.57
C PHE A 132 13.96 3.33 1.42
N ASN A 133 13.08 3.24 0.41
CA ASN A 133 13.37 2.75 -0.94
C ASN A 133 13.76 1.28 -1.13
N ILE A 134 13.48 0.39 -0.18
CA ILE A 134 13.62 -1.06 -0.46
C ILE A 134 12.35 -1.54 -1.15
N ILE A 135 12.19 -1.09 -2.39
CA ILE A 135 11.19 -1.60 -3.31
C ILE A 135 11.64 -3.03 -3.64
N PRO A 136 10.75 -4.03 -3.53
CA PRO A 136 11.13 -5.41 -3.85
C PRO A 136 11.56 -5.47 -5.32
N ASP A 137 12.67 -6.14 -5.57
CA ASP A 137 13.35 -6.29 -6.86
C ASP A 137 12.53 -7.16 -7.84
N SER A 138 11.34 -6.70 -8.19
CA SER A 138 10.41 -7.43 -9.04
C SER A 138 9.77 -6.47 -10.04
N ASP A 139 10.07 -6.69 -11.32
CA ASP A 139 9.46 -6.01 -12.49
C ASP A 139 7.92 -6.05 -12.51
N SER A 140 7.29 -6.76 -11.58
CA SER A 140 5.84 -6.93 -11.43
C SER A 140 5.18 -6.01 -10.39
N ILE A 141 5.93 -5.17 -9.67
CA ILE A 141 5.37 -4.26 -8.66
C ILE A 141 5.19 -2.85 -9.22
N ILE A 142 3.94 -2.44 -9.38
CA ILE A 142 3.58 -1.06 -9.76
C ILE A 142 3.34 -0.28 -8.47
N LEU A 143 4.29 0.58 -8.11
CA LEU A 143 4.14 1.53 -7.01
C LEU A 143 3.63 2.88 -7.51
N LYS A 144 2.88 3.60 -6.68
CA LYS A 144 2.44 4.97 -6.99
C LYS A 144 3.57 5.94 -7.23
N SER A 145 4.66 5.82 -6.48
CA SER A 145 5.83 6.67 -6.69
C SER A 145 6.35 6.55 -8.12
N SER A 146 6.31 5.36 -8.71
CA SER A 146 6.71 5.09 -10.09
C SER A 146 5.80 5.76 -11.15
N LEU A 147 4.58 6.17 -10.79
CA LEU A 147 3.63 6.84 -11.68
C LEU A 147 3.81 8.37 -11.75
N ARG A 148 4.74 8.97 -10.98
CA ARG A 148 5.03 10.40 -11.08
C ARG A 148 5.69 10.74 -12.42
N HIS A 149 4.98 11.49 -13.27
CA HIS A 149 5.49 11.95 -14.56
C HIS A 149 6.76 12.80 -14.46
N ASP A 150 6.93 13.56 -13.38
CA ASP A 150 8.06 14.49 -13.17
C ASP A 150 9.30 13.82 -12.57
N LEU A 151 9.22 12.54 -12.17
CA LEU A 151 10.43 11.82 -11.79
C LEU A 151 11.32 11.63 -13.03
N PRO A 152 12.63 11.92 -12.93
CA PRO A 152 13.59 11.49 -13.94
C PRO A 152 13.35 10.01 -14.30
N GLU A 153 13.47 9.59 -15.56
CA GLU A 153 13.19 8.18 -15.94
C GLU A 153 13.98 7.18 -15.09
N GLN A 154 15.19 7.57 -14.72
CA GLN A 154 16.06 6.83 -13.82
C GLN A 154 15.51 6.63 -12.41
N ASP A 155 14.45 7.34 -11.98
CA ASP A 155 13.84 7.22 -10.65
C ASP A 155 12.40 6.66 -10.73
N LYS A 156 11.86 6.47 -11.95
CA LYS A 156 10.60 5.76 -12.21
C LYS A 156 10.91 4.26 -12.18
N ALA A 157 10.56 3.59 -11.08
CA ALA A 157 10.89 2.18 -10.84
C ALA A 157 12.38 1.86 -11.04
N ARG A 158 13.22 2.34 -10.12
CA ARG A 158 14.61 1.88 -10.04
C ARG A 158 14.68 0.64 -9.17
N VAL A 159 15.03 -0.49 -9.79
CA VAL A 159 15.76 -1.57 -9.14
C VAL A 159 17.03 -0.94 -8.55
N LEU A 160 17.13 -0.92 -7.23
CA LEU A 160 18.37 -0.55 -6.57
C LEU A 160 19.33 -1.73 -6.68
N TYR A 161 20.07 -1.80 -7.78
CA TYR A 161 21.37 -2.44 -7.74
C TYR A 161 22.37 -1.50 -7.07
N ASP A 162 23.14 -2.11 -6.16
CA ASP A 162 24.52 -1.79 -5.79
C ASP A 162 24.79 -0.98 -4.50
N ALA A 163 25.49 -1.63 -3.55
CA ALA A 163 26.80 -1.22 -3.00
C ALA A 163 27.39 -2.26 -1.99
#